data_AF-A0AAV8QZT9-F1
#
_entry.id   AF-A0AAV8QZT9-F1
#
_cell.length_a   1.000
_cell.length_b   1.000
_cell.length_c   1.000
_cell.angle_alpha   90.00
_cell.angle_beta   90.00
_cell.angle_gamma   90.00
#
_symmetry.space_group_name_H-M   'P 1'
#
loop_
_entity.id
_entity.type
_entity.pdbx_description
1 polymer ?
#
loop_
_entity_poly.entity_id
_entity_poly.type
_entity_poly.pdbx_seq_one_letter_code
_entity_poly.pdbx_strand_id
1 'polypeptide(L)'
;MTEGWIRAAVEAIHSTPTKAVVYLSGGASQALGWLMSLPGASNTILEVVVPYSKNSMTQLLGKIPAQFVSNQTAEEMALLAYNRALKLSRPGLPVLGVGFTGSLATTYTKHGDHRFYLSTRTCDCLWTSSVTLLKGLRTREEEDRVSSHFLLKAISDACKVSATFTSELYESEVPDEYERQVDEDEELQQIIDGKLCMKIYDFSGDKDTASERMVILPGSFNPLHDGHLRLSDIASSICENGFPCFEISVINPDKPPLSLDEIKSRVEQFRKAGKTVIISNQPYFYKKAEIFPGSAFVIGADTAVRLINPKYYGGSYSQMLEILLGCKRTGCTFLVGGRLVDGVFKVLDDLDIPLELKDMFISIPLEKFRMDISSTEIRKSKNM
;
A
#
# COMPACT_ATOMS: atom_id res chain seq x y z
N MET A 1 -27.50 24.46 -12.76
CA MET A 1 -26.13 24.97 -12.95
C MET A 1 -25.12 24.27 -12.05
N THR A 2 -25.49 23.84 -10.84
CA THR A 2 -24.63 23.13 -9.88
C THR A 2 -24.12 21.76 -10.36
N GLU A 3 -24.85 21.02 -11.20
CA GLU A 3 -24.39 19.71 -11.70
C GLU A 3 -23.23 19.78 -12.72
N GLY A 4 -23.07 20.92 -13.42
CA GLY A 4 -22.11 21.03 -14.53
C GLY A 4 -20.65 20.94 -14.07
N TRP A 5 -20.30 21.60 -12.96
CA TRP A 5 -18.94 21.58 -12.44
C TRP A 5 -18.61 20.24 -11.77
N ILE A 6 -19.59 19.61 -11.11
CA ILE A 6 -19.43 18.28 -10.47
C ILE A 6 -18.99 17.27 -11.54
N ARG A 7 -19.73 17.23 -12.65
CA ARG A 7 -19.40 16.32 -13.76
C ARG A 7 -18.00 16.57 -14.30
N ALA A 8 -17.67 17.84 -14.57
CA ALA A 8 -16.35 18.21 -15.09
C ALA A 8 -15.21 17.85 -14.13
N ALA A 9 -15.40 18.06 -12.82
CA ALA A 9 -14.42 17.71 -11.79
C ALA A 9 -14.20 16.19 -11.74
N VAL A 10 -15.28 15.40 -11.75
CA VAL A 10 -15.18 13.94 -11.71
C VAL A 10 -14.54 13.38 -12.98
N GLU A 11 -14.93 13.85 -14.16
CA GLU A 11 -14.30 13.45 -15.44
C GLU A 11 -12.80 13.78 -15.45
N ALA A 12 -12.40 14.93 -14.91
CA ALA A 12 -11.01 15.32 -14.80
C ALA A 12 -10.24 14.47 -13.77
N ILE A 13 -10.83 14.14 -12.62
CA ILE A 13 -10.26 13.18 -11.65
C ILE A 13 -10.01 11.83 -12.34
N HIS A 14 -10.99 11.29 -13.07
CA HIS A 14 -10.89 10.00 -13.78
C HIS A 14 -9.91 9.98 -14.95
N SER A 15 -9.51 11.15 -15.41
CA SER A 15 -8.49 11.31 -16.44
C SER A 15 -7.06 11.30 -15.87
N THR A 16 -6.91 11.36 -14.54
CA THR A 16 -5.60 11.27 -13.88
C THR A 16 -5.16 9.82 -13.64
N PRO A 17 -3.85 9.55 -13.51
CA PRO A 17 -3.36 8.21 -13.16
C PRO A 17 -3.57 7.85 -11.68
N THR A 18 -4.06 8.79 -10.87
CA THR A 18 -4.19 8.62 -9.42
C THR A 18 -5.18 7.53 -9.06
N LYS A 19 -4.77 6.65 -8.15
CA LYS A 19 -5.61 5.59 -7.60
C LYS A 19 -6.03 5.93 -6.16
N ALA A 20 -7.32 5.91 -5.89
CA ALA A 20 -7.89 6.39 -4.64
C ALA A 20 -8.64 5.29 -3.88
N VAL A 21 -8.47 5.28 -2.57
CA VAL A 21 -9.37 4.59 -1.63
C VAL A 21 -10.04 5.63 -0.76
N VAL A 22 -11.36 5.51 -0.59
CA VAL A 22 -12.17 6.51 0.12
C VAL A 22 -12.88 5.88 1.30
N TYR A 23 -12.58 6.36 2.50
CA TYR A 23 -13.31 6.01 3.72
C TYR A 23 -14.14 7.20 4.17
N LEU A 24 -15.46 7.02 4.33
CA LEU A 24 -16.34 8.09 4.79
C LEU A 24 -17.39 7.61 5.79
N SER A 25 -17.75 8.48 6.74
CA SER A 25 -18.80 8.20 7.71
C SER A 25 -19.54 9.48 8.11
N GLY A 26 -20.85 9.39 8.32
CA GLY A 26 -21.66 10.50 8.85
C GLY A 26 -21.92 11.69 7.90
N GLY A 27 -21.48 11.64 6.64
CA GLY A 27 -21.73 12.66 5.61
C GLY A 27 -21.03 12.36 4.29
N ALA A 28 -21.07 13.31 3.35
CA ALA A 28 -20.44 13.24 2.02
C ALA A 28 -20.83 12.04 1.14
N SER A 29 -22.03 11.46 1.33
CA SER A 29 -22.43 10.24 0.64
C SER A 29 -22.78 10.46 -0.84
N GLN A 30 -23.31 11.64 -1.20
CA GLN A 30 -23.65 11.96 -2.59
C GLN A 30 -22.42 11.96 -3.50
N ALA A 31 -21.24 12.32 -2.97
CA ALA A 31 -19.98 12.29 -3.72
C ALA A 31 -19.65 10.89 -4.27
N LEU A 32 -20.01 9.82 -3.57
CA LEU A 32 -19.82 8.45 -4.07
C LEU A 32 -20.68 8.20 -5.31
N GLY A 33 -21.93 8.66 -5.28
CA GLY A 33 -22.82 8.58 -6.44
C GLY A 33 -22.23 9.30 -7.64
N TRP A 34 -21.69 10.50 -7.46
CA TRP A 34 -21.07 11.27 -8.54
C TRP A 34 -19.80 10.61 -9.08
N LEU A 35 -18.88 10.18 -8.20
CA LEU A 35 -17.63 9.52 -8.58
C LEU A 35 -17.86 8.17 -9.28
N MET A 36 -18.90 7.42 -8.91
CA MET A 36 -19.08 6.04 -9.41
C MET A 36 -20.06 5.94 -10.58
N SER A 37 -20.85 6.98 -10.84
CA SER A 37 -21.85 6.97 -11.92
C SER A 37 -21.29 7.44 -13.27
N LEU A 38 -20.10 8.05 -13.30
CA LEU A 38 -19.47 8.50 -14.54
C LEU A 38 -18.50 7.44 -15.10
N PRO A 39 -18.40 7.30 -16.43
CA PRO A 39 -17.40 6.45 -17.06
C PRO A 39 -15.98 6.81 -16.62
N GLY A 40 -15.14 5.78 -16.41
CA GLY A 40 -13.77 5.97 -15.93
C GLY A 40 -13.62 5.83 -14.41
N ALA A 41 -14.69 5.60 -13.65
CA ALA A 41 -14.61 5.39 -12.20
C ALA A 41 -13.55 4.36 -11.77
N SER A 42 -13.45 3.23 -12.48
CA SER A 42 -12.45 2.18 -12.23
C SER A 42 -10.99 2.61 -12.49
N ASN A 43 -10.77 3.72 -13.19
CA ASN A 43 -9.45 4.29 -13.37
C ASN A 43 -8.95 5.01 -12.12
N THR A 44 -9.84 5.45 -11.24
CA THR A 44 -9.48 6.16 -10.01
C THR A 44 -9.82 5.35 -8.77
N ILE A 45 -11.09 4.97 -8.61
CA ILE A 45 -11.61 4.42 -7.36
C ILE A 45 -11.26 2.93 -7.26
N LEU A 46 -10.39 2.59 -6.31
CA LEU A 46 -10.01 1.21 -6.01
C LEU A 46 -10.95 0.57 -4.99
N GLU A 47 -11.33 1.31 -3.96
CA GLU A 47 -12.20 0.83 -2.89
C GLU A 47 -12.89 2.00 -2.19
N VAL A 48 -14.13 1.77 -1.75
CA VAL A 48 -14.87 2.68 -0.88
C VAL A 48 -15.38 1.89 0.32
N VAL A 49 -15.15 2.41 1.53
CA VAL A 49 -15.66 1.82 2.77
C VAL A 49 -16.45 2.87 3.54
N VAL A 50 -17.66 2.50 3.96
CA VAL A 50 -18.55 3.37 4.75
C VAL A 50 -18.70 2.81 6.16
N PRO A 51 -17.74 3.05 7.07
CA PRO A 51 -17.79 2.56 8.45
C PRO A 51 -18.79 3.37 9.30
N TYR A 52 -20.08 3.19 9.04
CA TYR A 52 -21.13 4.08 9.56
C TYR A 52 -21.40 3.90 11.06
N SER A 53 -21.37 2.66 11.56
CA SER A 53 -21.57 2.39 12.98
C SER A 53 -20.27 2.59 13.77
N LYS A 54 -20.38 2.92 15.07
CA LYS A 54 -19.22 3.03 15.96
C LYS A 54 -18.37 1.75 15.97
N ASN A 55 -19.01 0.58 15.98
CA ASN A 55 -18.31 -0.70 15.95
C ASN A 55 -17.56 -0.91 14.64
N SER A 56 -18.16 -0.54 13.50
CA SER A 56 -17.49 -0.62 12.21
C SER A 56 -16.29 0.32 12.13
N MET A 57 -16.42 1.56 12.62
CA MET A 57 -15.30 2.50 12.72
C MET A 57 -14.20 1.98 13.65
N THR A 58 -14.54 1.42 14.81
CA THR A 58 -13.56 0.83 15.74
C THR A 58 -12.83 -0.36 15.13
N GLN A 59 -13.50 -1.22 14.37
CA GLN A 59 -12.85 -2.32 13.65
C GLN A 59 -11.92 -1.81 12.55
N LEU A 60 -12.34 -0.78 11.80
CA LEU A 60 -11.50 -0.15 10.78
C LEU A 60 -10.23 0.47 11.40
N LEU A 61 -10.38 1.25 12.47
CA LEU A 61 -9.27 1.94 13.13
C LEU A 61 -8.41 1.01 13.99
N GLY A 62 -8.90 -0.18 14.32
CA GLY A 62 -8.28 -1.11 15.28
C GLY A 62 -8.30 -0.63 16.73
N LYS A 63 -8.99 0.48 17.02
CA LYS A 63 -9.13 1.09 18.35
C LYS A 63 -10.40 1.92 18.46
N ILE A 64 -10.82 2.23 19.68
CA ILE A 64 -11.89 3.19 19.93
C ILE A 64 -11.27 4.60 19.88
N PRO A 65 -11.65 5.47 18.93
CA PRO A 65 -11.13 6.83 18.89
C PRO A 65 -11.69 7.65 20.05
N ALA A 66 -10.94 8.65 20.52
CA ALA A 66 -11.42 9.57 21.55
C ALA A 66 -12.70 10.30 21.11
N GLN A 67 -12.79 10.65 19.83
CA GLN A 67 -13.97 11.22 19.19
C GLN A 67 -14.14 10.61 17.80
N PHE A 68 -15.33 10.10 17.49
CA PHE A 68 -15.64 9.54 16.16
C PHE A 68 -15.68 10.60 15.06
N VAL A 69 -15.90 11.87 15.42
CA VAL A 69 -15.97 13.01 14.50
C VAL A 69 -14.95 14.04 14.95
N SER A 70 -13.74 13.98 14.40
CA SER A 70 -12.62 14.87 14.69
C SER A 70 -11.59 14.86 13.55
N ASN A 71 -10.70 15.87 13.52
CA ASN A 71 -9.54 15.91 12.61
C ASN A 71 -8.70 14.63 12.72
N GLN A 72 -8.32 14.24 13.94
CA GLN A 72 -7.50 13.05 14.16
C GLN A 72 -8.14 11.78 13.59
N THR A 73 -9.46 11.60 13.73
CA THR A 73 -10.14 10.43 13.17
C THR A 73 -10.15 10.46 11.64
N ALA A 74 -10.36 11.64 11.01
CA ALA A 74 -10.26 11.78 9.56
C ALA A 74 -8.85 11.48 9.04
N GLU A 75 -7.80 11.93 9.73
CA GLU A 75 -6.40 11.66 9.38
C GLU A 75 -6.06 10.17 9.49
N GLU A 76 -6.48 9.51 10.56
CA GLU A 76 -6.29 8.06 10.75
C GLU A 76 -7.02 7.26 9.66
N MET A 77 -8.24 7.66 9.30
CA MET A 77 -8.97 7.07 8.17
C MET A 77 -8.23 7.28 6.84
N ALA A 78 -7.72 8.48 6.58
CA ALA A 78 -6.98 8.79 5.35
C ALA A 78 -5.67 7.98 5.24
N LEU A 79 -4.94 7.80 6.35
CA LEU A 79 -3.73 6.99 6.39
C LEU A 79 -4.02 5.49 6.15
N LEU A 80 -5.10 4.96 6.73
CA LEU A 80 -5.52 3.57 6.48
C LEU A 80 -6.00 3.38 5.04
N ALA A 81 -6.72 4.36 4.50
CA ALA A 81 -7.11 4.36 3.09
C ALA A 81 -5.88 4.42 2.17
N TYR A 82 -4.87 5.24 2.49
CA TYR A 82 -3.62 5.32 1.74
C TYR A 82 -2.87 3.97 1.75
N ASN A 83 -2.75 3.34 2.92
CA ASN A 83 -2.19 1.98 3.04
C ASN A 83 -2.95 0.96 2.19
N ARG A 84 -4.29 1.04 2.19
CA ARG A 84 -5.12 0.14 1.40
C ARG A 84 -4.94 0.37 -0.10
N ALA A 85 -4.87 1.63 -0.51
CA ALA A 85 -4.65 2.02 -1.87
C ALA A 85 -3.26 1.59 -2.38
N LEU A 86 -2.21 1.64 -1.55
CA LEU A 86 -0.89 1.10 -1.88
C LEU A 86 -0.95 -0.41 -2.18
N LYS A 87 -1.72 -1.18 -1.41
CA LYS A 87 -1.87 -2.64 -1.60
C LYS A 87 -2.69 -3.01 -2.84
N LEU A 88 -3.63 -2.16 -3.22
CA LEU A 88 -4.53 -2.38 -4.35
C LEU A 88 -4.01 -1.77 -5.66
N SER A 89 -3.10 -0.80 -5.57
CA SER A 89 -2.49 -0.15 -6.73
C SER A 89 -1.28 -0.92 -7.25
N ARG A 90 -1.01 -0.76 -8.54
CA ARG A 90 0.25 -1.21 -9.15
C ARG A 90 1.40 -0.26 -8.76
N PRO A 91 2.65 -0.77 -8.69
CA PRO A 91 3.84 0.07 -8.57
C PRO A 91 3.88 1.21 -9.60
N GLY A 92 4.42 2.36 -9.22
CA GLY A 92 4.62 3.51 -10.12
C GLY A 92 3.41 4.42 -10.33
N LEU A 93 2.21 4.02 -9.90
CA LEU A 93 1.02 4.87 -9.97
C LEU A 93 0.89 5.76 -8.71
N PRO A 94 0.46 7.04 -8.85
CA PRO A 94 0.15 7.87 -7.71
C PRO A 94 -1.03 7.30 -6.91
N VAL A 95 -0.93 7.36 -5.60
CA VAL A 95 -1.93 6.79 -4.68
C VAL A 95 -2.47 7.86 -3.73
N LEU A 96 -3.77 7.80 -3.48
CA LEU A 96 -4.51 8.71 -2.62
C LEU A 96 -5.35 7.94 -1.59
N GLY A 97 -5.17 8.26 -0.31
CA GLY A 97 -6.08 7.86 0.76
C GLY A 97 -6.97 9.02 1.17
N VAL A 98 -8.27 8.77 1.34
CA VAL A 98 -9.24 9.80 1.76
C VAL A 98 -9.98 9.33 3.01
N GLY A 99 -10.06 10.20 4.01
CA GLY A 99 -10.80 9.99 5.24
C GLY A 99 -11.79 11.11 5.49
N PHE A 100 -13.07 10.78 5.70
CA PHE A 100 -14.12 11.73 6.02
C PHE A 100 -14.93 11.28 7.22
N THR A 101 -15.18 12.18 8.17
CA THR A 101 -16.12 11.94 9.27
C THR A 101 -16.96 13.17 9.57
N GLY A 102 -18.28 12.97 9.69
CA GLY A 102 -19.25 14.05 9.86
C GLY A 102 -20.26 13.80 10.98
N SER A 103 -20.69 14.89 11.60
CA SER A 103 -21.88 14.95 12.44
C SER A 103 -22.82 15.97 11.81
N LEU A 104 -23.68 15.50 10.91
CA LEU A 104 -24.68 16.34 10.21
C LEU A 104 -26.05 16.31 10.92
N ALA A 105 -27.03 17.00 10.38
CA ALA A 105 -28.40 17.05 10.89
C ALA A 105 -29.01 15.65 11.09
N THR A 106 -29.98 15.53 11.99
CA THR A 106 -30.65 14.26 12.27
C THR A 106 -32.09 14.50 12.72
N THR A 107 -32.83 13.44 13.01
CA THR A 107 -34.26 13.49 13.40
C THR A 107 -34.51 14.16 14.75
N TYR A 108 -33.47 14.46 15.51
CA TYR A 108 -33.52 15.14 16.80
C TYR A 108 -32.52 16.29 16.87
N THR A 109 -32.78 17.28 17.73
CA THR A 109 -31.88 18.42 17.93
C THR A 109 -30.57 17.97 18.59
N LYS A 110 -29.44 18.17 17.91
CA LYS A 110 -28.10 17.88 18.46
C LYS A 110 -27.63 19.01 19.37
N HIS A 111 -27.08 18.65 20.53
CA HIS A 111 -26.37 19.59 21.38
C HIS A 111 -25.07 20.08 20.74
N GLY A 112 -24.23 19.16 20.21
CA GLY A 112 -23.01 19.51 19.49
C GLY A 112 -23.26 20.08 18.10
N ASP A 113 -22.26 20.74 17.50
CA ASP A 113 -22.42 21.41 16.21
C ASP A 113 -22.62 20.44 15.04
N HIS A 114 -23.22 20.95 13.97
CA HIS A 114 -23.15 20.27 12.69
C HIS A 114 -21.77 20.55 12.10
N ARG A 115 -20.96 19.52 11.90
CA ARG A 115 -19.58 19.69 11.45
C ARG A 115 -19.08 18.47 10.72
N PHE A 116 -18.08 18.67 9.88
CA PHE A 116 -17.36 17.57 9.25
C PHE A 116 -15.86 17.84 9.20
N TYR A 117 -15.13 16.73 9.10
CA TYR A 117 -13.69 16.66 9.00
C TYR A 117 -13.32 15.80 7.81
N LEU A 118 -12.35 16.26 7.03
CA LEU A 118 -11.87 15.65 5.82
C LEU A 118 -10.34 15.64 5.84
N SER A 119 -9.75 14.55 5.38
CA SER A 119 -8.31 14.44 5.22
C SER A 119 -7.96 13.65 3.96
N THR A 120 -6.92 14.09 3.26
CA THR A 120 -6.34 13.41 2.11
C THR A 120 -4.87 13.15 2.36
N ARG A 121 -4.40 11.93 2.07
CA ARG A 121 -3.02 11.49 2.22
C ARG A 121 -2.47 10.98 0.88
N THR A 122 -1.42 11.63 0.38
CA THR A 122 -0.56 11.14 -0.72
C THR A 122 0.76 10.59 -0.15
N CYS A 123 1.81 10.38 -0.94
CA CYS A 123 3.13 10.04 -0.40
C CYS A 123 3.79 11.23 0.33
N ASP A 124 3.60 12.43 -0.20
CA ASP A 124 4.32 13.65 0.15
C ASP A 124 3.46 14.71 0.86
N CYS A 125 2.14 14.54 0.92
CA CYS A 125 1.25 15.52 1.52
C CYS A 125 0.19 14.86 2.41
N LEU A 126 -0.11 15.54 3.52
CA LEU A 126 -1.33 15.39 4.31
C LEU A 126 -2.06 16.73 4.26
N TRP A 127 -3.28 16.72 3.74
CA TRP A 127 -4.15 17.89 3.75
C TRP A 127 -5.40 17.58 4.54
N THR A 128 -5.82 18.53 5.38
CA THR A 128 -7.01 18.41 6.21
C THR A 128 -7.90 19.63 6.06
N SER A 129 -9.20 19.42 6.20
CA SER A 129 -10.20 20.48 6.17
C SER A 129 -11.31 20.17 7.15
N SER A 130 -11.75 21.19 7.87
CA SER A 130 -12.90 21.10 8.76
C SER A 130 -13.85 22.26 8.54
N VAL A 131 -15.16 21.97 8.64
CA VAL A 131 -16.20 22.99 8.50
C VAL A 131 -17.24 22.77 9.59
N THR A 132 -17.61 23.85 10.26
CA THR A 132 -18.79 23.88 11.13
C THR A 132 -19.92 24.57 10.40
N LEU A 133 -21.03 23.84 10.24
CA LEU A 133 -22.23 24.28 9.54
C LEU A 133 -23.20 24.95 10.51
N LEU A 134 -23.87 26.00 10.03
CA LEU A 134 -24.95 26.66 10.74
C LEU A 134 -26.18 25.75 10.83
N LYS A 135 -26.64 25.51 12.06
CA LYS A 135 -27.83 24.68 12.31
C LYS A 135 -29.09 25.36 11.79
N GLY A 136 -29.99 24.56 11.23
CA GLY A 136 -31.34 25.01 10.83
C GLY A 136 -31.41 25.72 9.48
N LEU A 137 -30.28 25.94 8.79
CA LEU A 137 -30.26 26.52 7.45
C LEU A 137 -30.37 25.48 6.33
N ARG A 138 -30.06 24.22 6.63
CA ARG A 138 -30.06 23.11 5.67
C ARG A 138 -30.73 21.88 6.26
N THR A 139 -31.35 21.11 5.38
CA THR A 139 -31.77 19.74 5.66
C THR A 139 -30.56 18.80 5.75
N ARG A 140 -30.77 17.58 6.26
CA ARG A 140 -29.71 16.56 6.30
C ARG A 140 -29.16 16.21 4.91
N GLU A 141 -30.02 16.21 3.89
CA GLU A 141 -29.62 15.96 2.52
C GLU A 141 -28.77 17.10 1.96
N GLU A 142 -29.14 18.34 2.24
CA GLU A 142 -28.37 19.51 1.80
C GLU A 142 -27.02 19.61 2.52
N GLU A 143 -26.94 19.31 3.82
CA GLU A 143 -25.64 19.20 4.52
C GLU A 143 -24.78 18.07 3.95
N ASP A 144 -25.38 16.95 3.52
CA ASP A 144 -24.67 15.89 2.82
C ASP A 144 -24.12 16.36 1.47
N ARG A 145 -24.91 17.16 0.74
CA ARG A 145 -24.51 17.74 -0.54
C ARG A 145 -23.32 18.69 -0.38
N VAL A 146 -23.39 19.60 0.59
CA VAL A 146 -22.29 20.53 0.89
C VAL A 146 -21.02 19.78 1.25
N SER A 147 -21.11 18.81 2.17
CA SER A 147 -19.94 17.99 2.54
C SER A 147 -19.42 17.13 1.39
N SER A 148 -20.30 16.66 0.50
CA SER A 148 -19.92 15.92 -0.73
C SER A 148 -19.15 16.81 -1.71
N HIS A 149 -19.53 18.08 -1.86
CA HIS A 149 -18.76 19.03 -2.66
C HIS A 149 -17.34 19.21 -2.11
N PHE A 150 -17.19 19.32 -0.79
CA PHE A 150 -15.86 19.41 -0.14
C PHE A 150 -15.02 18.15 -0.36
N LEU A 151 -15.63 16.97 -0.28
CA LEU A 151 -14.94 15.71 -0.58
C LEU A 151 -14.41 15.70 -2.03
N LEU A 152 -15.24 16.13 -3.00
CA LEU A 152 -14.81 16.23 -4.40
C LEU A 152 -13.71 17.28 -4.61
N LYS A 153 -13.79 18.43 -3.95
CA LYS A 153 -12.73 19.45 -3.99
C LYS A 153 -11.42 18.87 -3.52
N ALA A 154 -11.40 18.23 -2.35
CA ALA A 154 -10.17 17.66 -1.80
C ALA A 154 -9.56 16.57 -2.69
N ILE A 155 -10.39 15.70 -3.28
CA ILE A 155 -9.91 14.69 -4.23
C ILE A 155 -9.36 15.37 -5.50
N SER A 156 -10.01 16.42 -6.00
CA SER A 156 -9.53 17.19 -7.16
C SER A 156 -8.18 17.85 -6.88
N ASP A 157 -8.05 18.52 -5.73
CA ASP A 157 -6.84 19.18 -5.27
C ASP A 157 -5.69 18.17 -5.11
N ALA A 158 -5.94 17.03 -4.47
CA ALA A 158 -4.97 15.95 -4.32
C ALA A 158 -4.57 15.30 -5.65
N CYS A 159 -5.48 15.24 -6.62
CA CYS A 159 -5.19 14.80 -7.99
C CYS A 159 -4.51 15.88 -8.85
N LYS A 160 -4.27 17.09 -8.30
CA LYS A 160 -3.69 18.25 -9.00
C LYS A 160 -4.53 18.69 -10.21
N VAL A 161 -5.84 18.54 -10.10
CA VAL A 161 -6.81 18.91 -11.14
C VAL A 161 -7.35 20.31 -10.84
N SER A 162 -7.27 21.21 -11.82
CA SER A 162 -7.94 22.51 -11.71
C SER A 162 -9.43 22.34 -12.00
N ALA A 163 -10.25 22.29 -10.94
CA ALA A 163 -11.70 22.27 -11.04
C ALA A 163 -12.29 23.54 -10.42
N THR A 164 -13.26 24.17 -11.10
CA THR A 164 -13.98 25.30 -10.54
C THR A 164 -14.92 24.81 -9.45
N PHE A 165 -14.51 25.01 -8.20
CA PHE A 165 -15.31 24.67 -7.04
C PHE A 165 -16.33 25.77 -6.74
N THR A 166 -17.61 25.42 -6.65
CA THR A 166 -18.64 26.33 -6.17
C THR A 166 -18.98 25.97 -4.72
N SER A 167 -18.54 26.81 -3.78
CA SER A 167 -18.89 26.64 -2.36
C SER A 167 -20.37 26.96 -2.16
N GLU A 168 -21.09 26.05 -1.50
CA GLU A 168 -22.45 26.29 -1.02
C GLU A 168 -22.47 26.73 0.46
N LEU A 169 -21.32 27.14 1.00
CA LEU A 169 -21.20 27.66 2.37
C LEU A 169 -21.71 29.09 2.50
N TYR A 170 -22.24 29.41 3.67
CA TYR A 170 -22.52 30.80 4.07
C TYR A 170 -21.23 31.52 4.44
N GLU A 171 -21.19 32.86 4.34
CA GLU A 171 -19.98 33.66 4.63
C GLU A 171 -19.36 33.40 6.01
N SER A 172 -20.19 33.04 7.00
CA SER A 172 -19.72 32.70 8.36
C SER A 172 -19.25 31.26 8.52
N GLU A 173 -19.55 30.37 7.58
CA GLU A 173 -19.08 28.98 7.57
C GLU A 173 -17.72 28.96 6.87
N VAL A 174 -16.67 29.32 7.60
CA VAL A 174 -15.31 29.38 7.05
C VAL A 174 -14.64 28.02 7.24
N PRO A 175 -14.15 27.36 6.16
CA PRO A 175 -13.33 26.17 6.29
C PRO A 175 -12.01 26.48 7.00
N ASP A 176 -11.64 25.63 7.93
CA ASP A 176 -10.29 25.59 8.51
C ASP A 176 -9.50 24.51 7.76
N GLU A 177 -8.55 24.93 6.95
CA GLU A 177 -7.74 24.07 6.07
C GLU A 177 -6.28 24.11 6.50
N TYR A 178 -5.65 22.93 6.56
CA TYR A 178 -4.26 22.78 6.94
C TYR A 178 -3.56 21.81 5.97
N GLU A 179 -2.42 22.24 5.43
CA GLU A 179 -1.57 21.42 4.58
C GLU A 179 -0.23 21.18 5.27
N ARG A 180 0.20 19.92 5.27
CA ARG A 180 1.48 19.49 5.80
C ARG A 180 2.21 18.63 4.78
N GLN A 181 3.41 19.07 4.43
CA GLN A 181 4.34 18.27 3.65
C GLN A 181 4.92 17.16 4.52
N VAL A 182 4.99 15.96 3.96
CA VAL A 182 5.58 14.77 4.56
C VAL A 182 6.84 14.47 3.77
N ASP A 183 7.99 14.60 4.41
CA ASP A 183 9.27 14.29 3.78
C ASP A 183 9.54 12.77 3.74
N GLU A 184 10.60 12.40 3.03
CA GLU A 184 10.99 11.00 2.88
C GLU A 184 11.34 10.34 4.22
N ASP A 185 11.90 11.07 5.18
CA ASP A 185 12.38 10.53 6.45
C ASP A 185 11.19 10.19 7.34
N GLU A 186 10.20 11.07 7.38
CA GLU A 186 8.93 10.81 8.05
C GLU A 186 8.20 9.62 7.42
N GLU A 187 8.14 9.52 6.09
CA GLU A 187 7.49 8.38 5.42
C GLU A 187 8.19 7.06 5.76
N LEU A 188 9.53 7.02 5.71
CA LEU A 188 10.31 5.84 6.09
C LEU A 188 10.15 5.52 7.58
N GLN A 189 10.11 6.53 8.45
CA GLN A 189 9.85 6.35 9.88
C GLN A 189 8.46 5.76 10.13
N GLN A 190 7.43 6.18 9.37
CA GLN A 190 6.10 5.58 9.44
C GLN A 190 6.10 4.09 9.06
N ILE A 191 6.98 3.65 8.15
CA ILE A 191 7.13 2.22 7.82
C ILE A 191 7.75 1.47 8.99
N ILE A 192 8.83 2.02 9.57
CA ILE A 192 9.51 1.45 10.76
C ILE A 192 8.54 1.33 11.94
N ASP A 193 7.73 2.36 12.18
CA ASP A 193 6.72 2.41 13.24
C ASP A 193 5.51 1.50 12.98
N GLY A 194 5.41 0.87 11.80
CA GLY A 194 4.28 0.03 11.43
C GLY A 194 3.02 0.78 10.99
N LYS A 195 3.08 2.11 10.86
CA LYS A 195 1.97 2.96 10.43
C LYS A 195 1.74 2.91 8.92
N LEU A 196 2.81 2.83 8.15
CA LEU A 196 2.79 2.67 6.69
C LEU A 196 3.24 1.25 6.32
N CYS A 197 2.53 0.58 5.41
CA CYS A 197 2.84 -0.81 5.06
C CYS A 197 4.04 -0.95 4.12
N MET A 198 4.24 0.02 3.22
CA MET A 198 5.36 0.02 2.29
C MET A 198 5.57 1.39 1.63
N LYS A 199 6.75 1.56 1.03
CA LYS A 199 7.08 2.60 0.05
C LYS A 199 7.74 1.96 -1.16
N ILE A 200 7.37 2.41 -2.36
CA ILE A 200 7.90 1.89 -3.62
C ILE A 200 8.79 2.96 -4.24
N TYR A 201 10.03 2.57 -4.54
CA TYR A 201 10.96 3.36 -5.32
C TYR A 201 11.07 2.76 -6.72
N ASP A 202 10.47 3.41 -7.70
CA ASP A 202 10.59 3.02 -9.10
C ASP A 202 11.71 3.83 -9.78
N PHE A 203 12.83 3.14 -10.05
CA PHE A 203 13.95 3.67 -10.81
C PHE A 203 14.07 3.04 -12.19
N SER A 204 13.16 2.13 -12.55
CA SER A 204 13.21 1.38 -13.81
C SER A 204 12.83 2.23 -15.01
N GLY A 205 12.06 3.31 -14.80
CA GLY A 205 11.60 4.22 -15.84
C GLY A 205 10.58 3.62 -16.81
N ASP A 206 10.24 2.33 -16.64
CA ASP A 206 9.37 1.57 -17.52
C ASP A 206 7.91 1.69 -17.10
N LYS A 207 7.26 2.76 -17.57
CA LYS A 207 5.88 3.12 -17.20
C LYS A 207 4.81 2.28 -17.90
N ASP A 208 5.18 1.42 -18.86
CA ASP A 208 4.26 0.70 -19.74
C ASP A 208 4.07 -0.77 -19.37
N THR A 209 4.56 -1.21 -18.22
CA THR A 209 4.34 -2.58 -17.76
C THR A 209 2.90 -2.77 -17.27
N ALA A 210 2.03 -3.21 -18.18
CA ALA A 210 0.62 -3.49 -17.92
C ALA A 210 0.35 -4.69 -16.99
N SER A 211 1.39 -5.29 -16.39
CA SER A 211 1.26 -6.50 -15.60
C SER A 211 0.87 -6.25 -14.16
N GLU A 212 -0.06 -7.06 -13.68
CA GLU A 212 -0.47 -7.10 -12.28
C GLU A 212 0.41 -8.01 -11.44
N ARG A 213 1.17 -8.92 -12.07
CA ARG A 213 1.98 -9.89 -11.35
C ARG A 213 3.38 -9.35 -11.09
N MET A 214 3.72 -9.15 -9.83
CA MET A 214 5.08 -8.82 -9.43
C MET A 214 5.94 -10.08 -9.27
N VAL A 215 7.20 -9.96 -9.69
CA VAL A 215 8.26 -10.95 -9.45
C VAL A 215 9.21 -10.31 -8.43
N ILE A 216 8.97 -10.65 -7.17
CA ILE A 216 9.59 -10.00 -6.03
C ILE A 216 10.80 -10.82 -5.61
N LEU A 217 11.98 -10.21 -5.55
CA LEU A 217 13.17 -10.80 -4.93
C LEU A 217 13.40 -10.13 -3.56
N PRO A 218 13.01 -10.77 -2.44
CA PRO A 218 13.28 -10.25 -1.10
C PRO A 218 14.73 -10.48 -0.70
N GLY A 219 15.34 -9.51 -0.03
CA GLY A 219 16.72 -9.65 0.42
C GLY A 219 17.19 -8.50 1.29
N SER A 220 18.36 -8.70 1.94
CA SER A 220 19.00 -7.62 2.70
C SER A 220 19.79 -6.65 1.83
N PHE A 221 20.26 -7.11 0.65
CA PHE A 221 21.02 -6.35 -0.35
C PHE A 221 22.13 -5.48 0.23
N ASN A 222 22.93 -6.06 1.11
CA ASN A 222 24.03 -5.39 1.79
C ASN A 222 25.37 -6.10 1.49
N PRO A 223 25.99 -5.93 0.31
CA PRO A 223 25.54 -5.10 -0.81
C PRO A 223 24.73 -5.86 -1.87
N LEU A 224 24.07 -5.10 -2.74
CA LEU A 224 23.56 -5.54 -4.04
C LEU A 224 24.75 -5.97 -4.94
N HIS A 225 24.55 -6.98 -5.78
CA HIS A 225 25.59 -7.53 -6.65
C HIS A 225 24.97 -8.27 -7.85
N ASP A 226 25.78 -8.63 -8.84
CA ASP A 226 25.35 -9.23 -10.12
C ASP A 226 24.51 -10.49 -9.96
N GLY A 227 24.83 -11.33 -8.96
CA GLY A 227 24.00 -12.50 -8.62
C GLY A 227 22.53 -12.16 -8.36
N HIS A 228 22.24 -11.06 -7.66
CA HIS A 228 20.86 -10.62 -7.41
C HIS A 228 20.18 -10.11 -8.68
N LEU A 229 20.92 -9.34 -9.49
CA LEU A 229 20.40 -8.77 -10.74
C LEU A 229 20.03 -9.87 -11.73
N ARG A 230 20.96 -10.81 -11.98
CA ARG A 230 20.73 -11.94 -12.87
C ARG A 230 19.61 -12.85 -12.38
N LEU A 231 19.52 -13.09 -11.07
CA LEU A 231 18.44 -13.90 -10.49
C LEU A 231 17.07 -13.25 -10.73
N SER A 232 16.97 -11.93 -10.54
CA SER A 232 15.75 -11.18 -10.79
C SER A 232 15.35 -11.22 -12.28
N ASP A 233 16.30 -11.02 -13.19
CA ASP A 233 16.04 -11.04 -14.63
C ASP A 233 15.59 -12.43 -15.11
N ILE A 234 16.23 -13.51 -14.62
CA ILE A 234 15.85 -14.89 -14.96
C ILE A 234 14.48 -15.24 -14.39
N ALA A 235 14.23 -14.91 -13.12
CA ALA A 235 12.95 -15.15 -12.48
C ALA A 235 11.81 -14.45 -13.24
N SER A 236 12.06 -13.22 -13.70
CA SER A 236 11.09 -12.46 -14.49
C SER A 236 10.85 -13.08 -15.86
N SER A 237 11.85 -13.68 -16.49
CA SER A 237 11.67 -14.43 -17.75
C SER A 237 10.84 -15.71 -17.60
N ILE A 238 10.75 -16.27 -16.38
CA ILE A 238 9.96 -17.48 -16.10
C ILE A 238 8.48 -17.12 -15.92
N CYS A 239 8.18 -15.94 -15.39
CA CYS A 239 6.83 -15.43 -15.26
C CYS A 239 6.45 -14.61 -16.50
N GLU A 240 5.54 -15.11 -17.34
CA GLU A 240 5.00 -14.32 -18.46
C GLU A 240 4.50 -12.97 -17.96
N ASN A 241 5.06 -11.89 -18.51
CA ASN A 241 4.78 -10.50 -18.15
C ASN A 241 5.06 -10.14 -16.68
N GLY A 242 5.90 -10.85 -15.92
CA GLY A 242 6.18 -10.48 -14.52
C GLY A 242 6.91 -9.12 -14.38
N PHE A 243 6.44 -8.23 -13.49
CA PHE A 243 7.15 -6.98 -13.17
C PHE A 243 8.26 -7.24 -12.15
N PRO A 244 9.56 -7.11 -12.51
CA PRO A 244 10.67 -7.34 -11.59
C PRO A 244 10.73 -6.25 -10.51
N CYS A 245 10.75 -6.66 -9.25
CA CYS A 245 11.07 -5.74 -8.17
C CYS A 245 11.87 -6.42 -7.05
N PHE A 246 12.70 -5.62 -6.39
CA PHE A 246 13.40 -6.03 -5.18
C PHE A 246 12.59 -5.63 -3.96
N GLU A 247 12.76 -6.32 -2.84
CA GLU A 247 12.08 -5.96 -1.60
C GLU A 247 13.02 -6.04 -0.40
N ILE A 248 13.00 -5.00 0.43
CA ILE A 248 13.69 -4.92 1.71
C ILE A 248 12.65 -4.74 2.81
N SER A 249 12.58 -5.72 3.71
CA SER A 249 11.83 -5.57 4.96
C SER A 249 12.69 -4.78 5.95
N VAL A 250 12.17 -3.65 6.45
CA VAL A 250 12.83 -2.84 7.49
C VAL A 250 12.80 -3.54 8.85
N ILE A 251 11.86 -4.46 9.05
CA ILE A 251 11.75 -5.31 10.23
C ILE A 251 12.37 -6.67 9.92
N ASN A 252 13.14 -7.20 10.87
CA ASN A 252 13.68 -8.55 10.83
C ASN A 252 13.28 -9.27 12.14
N PRO A 253 12.85 -10.54 12.12
CA PRO A 253 12.50 -11.26 13.35
C PRO A 253 13.67 -11.43 14.31
N ASP A 254 14.90 -11.48 13.79
CA ASP A 254 16.11 -11.84 14.55
C ASP A 254 17.04 -10.63 14.80
N LYS A 255 16.68 -9.43 14.31
CA LYS A 255 17.53 -8.22 14.37
C LYS A 255 16.71 -6.96 14.65
N PRO A 256 17.31 -5.90 15.22
CA PRO A 256 16.62 -4.62 15.32
C PRO A 256 16.19 -4.11 13.93
N PRO A 257 15.14 -3.26 13.87
CA PRO A 257 14.76 -2.58 12.64
C PRO A 257 15.92 -1.79 12.04
N LEU A 258 15.94 -1.69 10.71
CA LEU A 258 16.94 -0.89 10.00
C LEU A 258 16.82 0.59 10.37
N SER A 259 17.96 1.29 10.47
CA SER A 259 17.93 2.75 10.61
C SER A 259 17.58 3.43 9.28
N LEU A 260 17.16 4.70 9.35
CA LEU A 260 16.87 5.52 8.15
C LEU A 260 18.08 5.58 7.20
N ASP A 261 19.29 5.78 7.75
CA ASP A 261 20.52 5.84 6.97
C ASP A 261 20.84 4.52 6.26
N GLU A 262 20.61 3.39 6.94
CA GLU A 262 20.77 2.07 6.33
C GLU A 262 19.78 1.84 5.19
N ILE A 263 18.52 2.25 5.37
CA ILE A 263 17.49 2.13 4.33
C ILE A 263 17.91 2.96 3.11
N LYS A 264 18.19 4.25 3.29
CA LYS A 264 18.60 5.15 2.21
C LYS A 264 19.85 4.66 1.48
N SER A 265 20.86 4.21 2.22
CA SER A 265 22.10 3.65 1.66
C SER A 265 21.85 2.40 0.81
N ARG A 266 20.90 1.54 1.20
CA ARG A 266 20.49 0.38 0.40
C ARG A 266 19.68 0.78 -0.82
N VAL A 267 18.73 1.71 -0.70
CA VAL A 267 17.93 2.24 -1.81
C VAL A 267 18.81 2.86 -2.90
N GLU A 268 19.88 3.57 -2.53
CA GLU A 268 20.83 4.18 -3.48
C GLU A 268 21.43 3.16 -4.46
N GLN A 269 21.67 1.93 -4.02
CA GLN A 269 22.23 0.88 -4.88
C GLN A 269 21.26 0.51 -6.01
N PHE A 270 19.96 0.53 -5.73
CA PHE A 270 18.90 0.28 -6.72
C PHE A 270 18.71 1.45 -7.67
N ARG A 271 18.87 2.68 -7.17
CA ARG A 271 18.86 3.88 -8.02
C ARG A 271 19.98 3.81 -9.06
N LYS A 272 21.20 3.48 -8.63
CA LYS A 272 22.36 3.30 -9.53
C LYS A 272 22.17 2.16 -10.51
N ALA A 273 21.47 1.10 -10.12
CA ALA A 273 21.18 -0.04 -10.97
C ALA A 273 19.95 0.15 -11.88
N GLY A 274 19.17 1.23 -11.71
CA GLY A 274 17.92 1.45 -12.44
C GLY A 274 16.87 0.37 -12.17
N LYS A 275 16.74 -0.08 -10.92
CA LYS A 275 15.83 -1.17 -10.53
C LYS A 275 14.82 -0.71 -9.50
N THR A 276 13.59 -1.23 -9.58
CA THR A 276 12.52 -0.95 -8.61
C THR A 276 12.77 -1.68 -7.30
N VAL A 277 12.64 -0.96 -6.17
CA VAL A 277 12.76 -1.53 -4.82
C VAL A 277 11.59 -1.11 -3.94
N ILE A 278 11.02 -2.10 -3.23
CA ILE A 278 9.97 -1.92 -2.24
C ILE A 278 10.61 -1.95 -0.86
N ILE A 279 10.36 -0.92 -0.06
CA ILE A 279 10.67 -0.91 1.37
C ILE A 279 9.38 -1.27 2.10
N SER A 280 9.34 -2.42 2.78
CA SER A 280 8.16 -2.89 3.50
C SER A 280 8.45 -3.13 4.99
N ASN A 281 7.42 -3.35 5.79
CA ASN A 281 7.53 -3.74 7.19
C ASN A 281 7.14 -5.21 7.44
N GLN A 282 7.14 -6.06 6.40
CA GLN A 282 6.69 -7.45 6.52
C GLN A 282 7.85 -8.45 6.50
N PRO A 283 8.24 -9.05 7.63
CA PRO A 283 9.37 -9.99 7.66
C PRO A 283 9.02 -11.37 7.09
N TYR A 284 7.74 -11.77 7.10
CA TYR A 284 7.30 -13.13 6.75
C TYR A 284 6.64 -13.18 5.37
N PHE A 285 6.89 -14.26 4.62
CA PHE A 285 6.32 -14.44 3.29
C PHE A 285 4.80 -14.51 3.26
N TYR A 286 4.15 -15.10 4.28
CA TYR A 286 2.68 -15.11 4.34
C TYR A 286 2.10 -13.70 4.50
N LYS A 287 2.80 -12.82 5.22
CA LYS A 287 2.43 -11.40 5.29
C LYS A 287 2.73 -10.64 4.01
N LYS A 288 3.82 -10.97 3.32
CA LYS A 288 4.08 -10.42 1.98
C LYS A 288 2.99 -10.84 0.99
N ALA A 289 2.51 -12.08 1.06
CA ALA A 289 1.43 -12.58 0.21
C ALA A 289 0.09 -11.87 0.46
N GLU A 290 -0.17 -11.39 1.68
CA GLU A 290 -1.34 -10.54 1.99
C GLU A 290 -1.24 -9.14 1.32
N ILE A 291 -0.03 -8.61 1.15
CA ILE A 291 0.22 -7.31 0.50
C ILE A 291 0.32 -7.45 -1.02
N PHE A 292 0.89 -8.55 -1.49
CA PHE A 292 1.22 -8.80 -2.90
C PHE A 292 0.52 -10.07 -3.42
N PRO A 293 -0.82 -10.09 -3.47
CA PRO A 293 -1.55 -11.24 -4.00
C PRO A 293 -1.15 -11.51 -5.46
N GLY A 294 -1.20 -12.78 -5.88
CA GLY A 294 -0.84 -13.23 -7.23
C GLY A 294 0.66 -13.16 -7.59
N SER A 295 1.49 -12.59 -6.72
CA SER A 295 2.90 -12.32 -7.01
C SER A 295 3.79 -13.57 -6.86
N ALA A 296 4.91 -13.59 -7.57
CA ALA A 296 5.94 -14.62 -7.45
C ALA A 296 7.08 -14.12 -6.54
N PHE A 297 7.43 -14.89 -5.52
CA PHE A 297 8.57 -14.59 -4.64
C PHE A 297 9.78 -15.41 -5.04
N VAL A 298 10.88 -14.73 -5.36
CA VAL A 298 12.15 -15.35 -5.71
C VAL A 298 12.95 -15.61 -4.46
N ILE A 299 13.29 -16.86 -4.22
CA ILE A 299 13.99 -17.30 -3.00
C ILE A 299 15.12 -18.28 -3.34
N GLY A 300 16.14 -18.35 -2.49
CA GLY A 300 17.14 -19.41 -2.56
C GLY A 300 16.64 -20.72 -1.93
N ALA A 301 17.22 -21.84 -2.32
CA ALA A 301 16.92 -23.16 -1.74
C ALA A 301 17.06 -23.18 -0.19
N ASP A 302 18.03 -22.44 0.37
CA ASP A 302 18.18 -22.29 1.83
C ASP A 302 16.96 -21.62 2.49
N THR A 303 16.36 -20.65 1.79
CA THR A 303 15.17 -19.94 2.26
C THR A 303 13.93 -20.80 2.08
N ALA A 304 13.83 -21.59 1.02
CA ALA A 304 12.75 -22.54 0.82
C ALA A 304 12.71 -23.57 1.97
N VAL A 305 13.86 -24.12 2.38
CA VAL A 305 13.96 -25.02 3.55
C VAL A 305 13.46 -24.34 4.82
N ARG A 306 13.81 -23.08 5.07
CA ARG A 306 13.29 -22.34 6.22
C ARG A 306 11.79 -22.09 6.13
N LEU A 307 11.28 -21.79 4.93
CA LEU A 307 9.87 -21.49 4.70
C LEU A 307 8.97 -22.66 5.08
N ILE A 308 9.41 -23.90 4.84
CA ILE A 308 8.71 -25.14 5.21
C ILE A 308 9.24 -25.77 6.51
N ASN A 309 9.87 -24.99 7.38
CA ASN A 309 10.33 -25.49 8.68
C ASN A 309 9.31 -25.16 9.78
N PRO A 310 8.70 -26.17 10.44
CA PRO A 310 7.72 -25.97 11.51
C PRO A 310 8.18 -25.08 12.67
N LYS A 311 9.51 -24.95 12.89
CA LYS A 311 10.08 -24.06 13.92
C LYS A 311 9.58 -22.61 13.80
N TYR A 312 9.31 -22.13 12.59
CA TYR A 312 8.81 -20.77 12.35
C TYR A 312 7.28 -20.64 12.50
N TYR A 313 6.59 -21.74 12.82
CA TYR A 313 5.13 -21.84 12.94
C TYR A 313 4.76 -22.50 14.28
N GLY A 314 5.37 -22.01 15.37
CA GLY A 314 5.11 -22.54 16.71
C GLY A 314 5.54 -24.00 16.93
N GLY A 315 6.40 -24.54 16.05
CA GLY A 315 6.77 -25.96 16.04
C GLY A 315 5.72 -26.88 15.42
N SER A 316 4.64 -26.34 14.85
CA SER A 316 3.51 -27.12 14.35
C SER A 316 3.54 -27.27 12.83
N TYR A 317 3.64 -28.51 12.36
CA TYR A 317 3.55 -28.84 10.94
C TYR A 317 2.18 -28.50 10.35
N SER A 318 1.09 -28.74 11.08
CA SER A 318 -0.26 -28.43 10.61
C SER A 318 -0.48 -26.93 10.48
N GLN A 319 0.04 -26.13 11.42
CA GLN A 319 -0.04 -24.66 11.36
C GLN A 319 0.79 -24.10 10.20
N MET A 320 1.99 -24.64 9.97
CA MET A 320 2.80 -24.32 8.80
C MET A 320 2.03 -24.58 7.50
N LEU A 321 1.44 -25.77 7.38
CA LEU A 321 0.69 -26.15 6.19
C LEU A 321 -0.52 -25.24 5.98
N GLU A 322 -1.29 -24.95 7.03
CA GLU A 322 -2.44 -24.04 6.98
C GLU A 322 -2.07 -22.64 6.49
N ILE A 323 -0.99 -22.07 7.04
CA ILE A 323 -0.50 -20.73 6.68
C ILE A 323 -0.01 -20.70 5.23
N LEU A 324 0.78 -21.69 4.82
CA LEU A 324 1.30 -21.74 3.44
C LEU A 324 0.21 -22.06 2.41
N LEU A 325 -0.81 -22.85 2.78
CA LEU A 325 -2.02 -23.00 1.96
C LEU A 325 -2.80 -21.69 1.88
N GLY A 326 -2.77 -20.86 2.92
CA GLY A 326 -3.24 -19.47 2.88
C GLY A 326 -2.54 -18.65 1.80
N CYS A 327 -1.19 -18.69 1.78
CA CYS A 327 -0.40 -18.04 0.73
C CYS A 327 -0.73 -18.59 -0.66
N LYS A 328 -0.90 -19.91 -0.79
CA LYS A 328 -1.27 -20.53 -2.06
C LYS A 328 -2.62 -20.01 -2.57
N ARG A 329 -3.60 -19.80 -1.69
CA ARG A 329 -4.93 -19.26 -2.04
C ARG A 329 -4.89 -17.80 -2.52
N THR A 330 -3.86 -17.03 -2.16
CA THR A 330 -3.69 -15.68 -2.73
C THR A 330 -3.12 -15.71 -4.15
N GLY A 331 -2.79 -16.89 -4.70
CA GLY A 331 -2.19 -17.06 -6.01
C GLY A 331 -0.68 -16.81 -6.03
N CYS A 332 -0.05 -16.66 -4.86
CA CYS A 332 1.39 -16.47 -4.78
C CYS A 332 2.16 -17.76 -5.10
N THR A 333 3.35 -17.62 -5.68
CA THR A 333 4.25 -18.74 -5.98
C THR A 333 5.67 -18.44 -5.50
N PHE A 334 6.50 -19.47 -5.33
CA PHE A 334 7.91 -19.35 -4.97
C PHE A 334 8.81 -19.83 -6.11
N LEU A 335 9.60 -18.93 -6.69
CA LEU A 335 10.63 -19.27 -7.66
C LEU A 335 11.92 -19.59 -6.91
N VAL A 336 12.36 -20.85 -6.96
CA VAL A 336 13.48 -21.34 -6.14
C VAL A 336 14.75 -21.43 -6.95
N GLY A 337 15.69 -20.53 -6.67
CA GLY A 337 17.06 -20.59 -7.18
C GLY A 337 17.91 -21.57 -6.38
N GLY A 338 18.68 -22.40 -7.07
CA GLY A 338 19.63 -23.30 -6.43
C GLY A 338 20.70 -22.55 -5.64
N ARG A 339 21.18 -23.14 -4.54
CA ARG A 339 22.18 -22.51 -3.67
C ARG A 339 23.11 -23.52 -3.02
N LEU A 340 24.38 -23.12 -2.83
CA LEU A 340 25.32 -23.86 -1.99
C LEU A 340 24.92 -23.74 -0.51
N VAL A 341 24.58 -24.86 0.11
CA VAL A 341 24.24 -24.99 1.53
C VAL A 341 25.12 -26.09 2.12
N ASP A 342 25.94 -25.75 3.11
CA ASP A 342 26.89 -26.67 3.77
C ASP A 342 27.81 -27.43 2.78
N GLY A 343 28.25 -26.73 1.72
CA GLY A 343 29.13 -27.28 0.68
C GLY A 343 28.42 -28.14 -0.38
N VAL A 344 27.11 -28.35 -0.25
CA VAL A 344 26.30 -29.08 -1.24
C VAL A 344 25.39 -28.10 -1.98
N PHE A 345 25.40 -28.16 -3.31
CA PHE A 345 24.51 -27.34 -4.12
C PHE A 345 23.12 -27.97 -4.10
N LYS A 346 22.15 -27.29 -3.50
CA LYS A 346 20.76 -27.75 -3.38
C LYS A 346 19.85 -27.02 -4.37
N VAL A 347 18.99 -27.76 -5.04
CA VAL A 347 17.89 -27.27 -5.88
C VAL A 347 16.53 -27.62 -5.28
N LEU A 348 15.43 -27.19 -5.90
CA LEU A 348 14.08 -27.48 -5.42
C LEU A 348 13.81 -28.98 -5.29
N ASP A 349 14.30 -29.79 -6.23
CA ASP A 349 14.08 -31.24 -6.25
C ASP A 349 14.75 -31.97 -5.07
N ASP A 350 15.73 -31.34 -4.41
CA ASP A 350 16.38 -31.86 -3.21
C ASP A 350 15.60 -31.55 -1.92
N LEU A 351 14.49 -30.80 -2.01
CA LEU A 351 13.73 -30.33 -0.86
C LEU A 351 12.49 -31.18 -0.63
N ASP A 352 12.23 -31.52 0.63
CA ASP A 352 11.03 -32.25 1.05
C ASP A 352 9.81 -31.32 1.17
N ILE A 353 9.32 -30.83 0.04
CA ILE A 353 8.13 -29.97 -0.03
C ILE A 353 6.86 -30.81 0.16
N PRO A 354 5.98 -30.45 1.12
CA PRO A 354 4.67 -31.10 1.29
C PRO A 354 3.89 -31.18 -0.02
N LEU A 355 3.24 -32.31 -0.28
CA LEU A 355 2.56 -32.60 -1.55
C LEU A 355 1.52 -31.52 -1.91
N GLU A 356 0.82 -31.01 -0.90
CA GLU A 356 -0.23 -30.00 -1.02
C GLU A 356 0.29 -28.62 -1.45
N LEU A 357 1.60 -28.39 -1.30
CA LEU A 357 2.29 -27.14 -1.61
C LEU A 357 3.15 -27.21 -2.88
N LYS A 358 3.42 -28.40 -3.44
CA LYS A 358 4.41 -28.60 -4.51
C LYS A 358 4.23 -27.69 -5.72
N ASP A 359 3.00 -27.50 -6.17
CA ASP A 359 2.63 -26.65 -7.31
C ASP A 359 2.86 -25.15 -7.08
N MET A 360 3.03 -24.73 -5.82
CA MET A 360 3.39 -23.35 -5.48
C MET A 360 4.90 -23.09 -5.62
N PHE A 361 5.75 -24.13 -5.64
CA PHE A 361 7.20 -24.00 -5.78
C PHE A 361 7.63 -24.35 -7.21
N ILE A 362 8.35 -23.42 -7.85
CA ILE A 362 8.80 -23.55 -9.23
C ILE A 362 10.33 -23.44 -9.23
N SER A 363 11.00 -24.44 -9.77
CA SER A 363 12.47 -24.46 -9.84
C SER A 363 12.98 -23.46 -10.88
N ILE A 364 14.00 -22.68 -10.53
CA ILE A 364 14.78 -21.92 -11.52
C ILE A 364 15.86 -22.88 -12.06
N PRO A 365 15.86 -23.22 -13.37
CA PRO A 365 16.78 -24.21 -13.92
C PRO A 365 18.25 -23.88 -13.68
N LEU A 366 19.03 -24.89 -13.31
CA LEU A 366 20.48 -24.80 -13.07
C LEU A 366 21.24 -24.22 -14.27
N GLU A 367 20.81 -24.58 -15.47
CA GLU A 367 21.40 -24.14 -16.74
C GLU A 367 21.21 -22.64 -16.95
N LYS A 368 20.16 -22.06 -16.34
CA LYS A 368 19.88 -20.63 -16.40
C LYS A 368 20.60 -19.87 -15.28
N PHE A 369 20.70 -20.43 -14.07
CA PHE A 369 21.28 -19.76 -12.92
C PHE A 369 22.18 -20.65 -12.04
N ARG A 370 23.47 -20.36 -12.06
CA ARG A 370 24.45 -20.78 -11.05
C ARG A 370 25.41 -19.63 -10.78
N MET A 371 25.29 -19.02 -9.60
CA MET A 371 26.21 -17.96 -9.16
C MET A 371 26.52 -18.11 -7.67
N ASP A 372 27.78 -18.43 -7.37
CA ASP A 372 28.28 -18.64 -6.01
C ASP A 372 28.84 -17.33 -5.42
N ILE A 373 28.11 -16.22 -5.57
CA ILE A 373 28.49 -14.91 -5.00
C ILE A 373 27.74 -14.68 -3.69
N SER A 374 28.47 -14.40 -2.61
CA SER A 374 27.90 -14.06 -1.30
C SER A 374 28.19 -12.60 -0.91
N SER A 375 27.14 -11.84 -0.57
CA SER A 375 27.30 -10.50 0.03
C SER A 375 28.22 -10.52 1.26
N THR A 376 28.25 -11.61 2.02
CA THR A 376 29.13 -11.74 3.20
C THR A 376 30.60 -11.81 2.82
N GLU A 377 30.94 -12.50 1.73
CA GLU A 377 32.31 -12.58 1.22
C GLU A 377 32.77 -11.25 0.65
N ILE A 378 31.89 -10.55 -0.08
CA ILE A 378 32.17 -9.19 -0.60
C ILE A 378 32.46 -8.21 0.54
N ARG A 379 31.72 -8.28 1.66
CA ARG A 379 32.01 -7.44 2.83
C ARG A 379 33.38 -7.75 3.43
N LYS A 380 33.76 -9.03 3.51
CA LYS A 380 35.08 -9.43 4.00
C LYS A 380 36.21 -8.96 3.07
N SER A 381 36.01 -9.01 1.76
CA SER A 381 37.02 -8.58 0.78
C SER A 381 37.15 -7.06 0.65
N LYS A 382 36.12 -6.28 0.97
CA LYS A 382 36.16 -4.80 0.98
C LYS A 382 36.73 -4.20 2.28
N ASN A 383 36.78 -4.99 3.35
CA ASN A 383 37.36 -4.62 4.64
C ASN A 383 38.81 -5.11 4.81
N MET A 384 39.36 -5.78 3.79
CA MET A 384 40.80 -5.98 3.57
C MET A 384 41.28 -4.91 2.60
#